data_AF-A0A255TR05-F1
#
_entry.id   AF-A0A255TR05-F1
#
_cell.length_a   1.000
_cell.length_b   1.000
_cell.length_c   1.000
_cell.angle_alpha   90.00
_cell.angle_beta   90.00
_cell.angle_gamma   90.00
#
_symmetry.space_group_name_H-M   'P 1'
#
loop_
_entity.id
_entity.type
_entity.pdbx_description
1 polymer ?
#
loop_
_entity_poly.entity_id
_entity_poly.type
_entity_poly.pdbx_seq_one_letter_code
_entity_poly.pdbx_strand_id
1 'polypeptide(L)'
;MNDEQKRQFLNDILARVGTDSIGQVVIEQNNTIYVDEKQPLHLPPYLVQERAMEIYSFLVDRKFIDANTNAEHFLFLFGVKGVAPKNLKPVNWHGTQQQLRTVLQLTFETPLERKSLRLADIERNVPFCFLIKGKKITSLAKQTKELSAEMDEITNFFRQK
;
A
#
# COMPACT_ATOMS: atom_id res chain seq x y z
N MET A 1 -40.77 15.18 2.24
CA MET A 1 -39.76 16.12 1.71
C MET A 1 -39.67 15.87 0.21
N ASN A 2 -40.08 16.86 -0.59
CA ASN A 2 -40.23 16.70 -2.04
C ASN A 2 -38.85 16.67 -2.72
N ASP A 3 -38.67 15.95 -3.82
CA ASP A 3 -37.34 15.73 -4.43
C ASP A 3 -36.65 17.02 -4.91
N GLU A 4 -37.43 18.08 -5.14
CA GLU A 4 -36.94 19.43 -5.40
C GLU A 4 -36.20 20.04 -4.20
N GLN A 5 -36.69 19.82 -2.97
CA GLN A 5 -36.07 20.36 -1.75
C GLN A 5 -34.73 19.69 -1.46
N LYS A 6 -34.57 18.40 -1.82
CA LYS A 6 -33.30 17.67 -1.68
C LYS A 6 -32.23 18.18 -2.65
N ARG A 7 -32.62 18.50 -3.90
CA ARG A 7 -31.71 19.04 -4.91
C ARG A 7 -31.27 20.47 -4.57
N GLN A 8 -32.18 21.29 -4.06
CA GLN A 8 -31.83 22.63 -3.57
C GLN A 8 -30.85 22.57 -2.38
N PHE A 9 -31.07 21.66 -1.44
CA PHE A 9 -30.17 21.50 -0.29
C PHE A 9 -28.77 21.04 -0.68
N LEU A 10 -28.66 20.12 -1.64
CA LEU A 10 -27.36 19.67 -2.17
C LEU A 10 -26.63 20.77 -2.94
N ASN A 11 -27.36 21.56 -3.74
CA ASN A 11 -26.77 22.68 -4.48
C ASN A 11 -26.31 23.80 -3.53
N ASP A 12 -27.03 24.07 -2.44
CA ASP A 12 -26.62 25.05 -1.42
C ASP A 12 -25.39 24.60 -0.63
N ILE A 13 -25.21 23.29 -0.40
CA ILE A 13 -23.98 22.76 0.22
C ILE A 13 -22.80 22.92 -0.73
N LEU A 14 -22.96 22.55 -2.00
CA LEU A 14 -21.91 22.66 -3.01
C LEU A 14 -21.54 24.10 -3.34
N ALA A 15 -22.49 25.05 -3.24
CA ALA A 15 -22.23 26.47 -3.41
C ALA A 15 -21.55 27.12 -2.19
N ARG A 16 -21.71 26.55 -0.98
CA ARG A 16 -21.03 27.03 0.24
C ARG A 16 -19.63 26.46 0.41
N VAL A 17 -19.37 25.25 -0.10
CA VAL A 17 -18.03 24.66 -0.12
C VAL A 17 -17.35 25.13 -1.40
N GLY A 18 -16.83 26.36 -1.32
CA GLY A 18 -16.06 26.98 -2.40
C GLY A 18 -15.07 26.00 -3.00
N THR A 19 -15.12 25.88 -4.32
CA THR A 19 -14.19 25.08 -5.11
C THR A 19 -12.82 25.72 -5.04
N ASP A 20 -12.09 25.49 -3.96
CA ASP A 20 -10.63 25.62 -3.87
C ASP A 20 -10.15 25.02 -2.54
N SER A 21 -9.27 24.02 -2.64
CA SER A 21 -8.46 23.43 -1.55
C SER A 21 -9.03 22.22 -0.80
N ILE A 22 -8.46 21.05 -1.11
CA ILE A 22 -8.00 19.95 -0.23
C ILE A 22 -8.77 19.69 1.08
N GLY A 23 -9.21 18.43 1.24
CA GLY A 23 -9.08 17.72 2.51
C GLY A 23 -10.33 17.63 3.39
N GLN A 24 -10.71 16.38 3.71
CA GLN A 24 -11.52 15.95 4.85
C GLN A 24 -12.81 16.75 5.16
N VAL A 25 -13.93 16.15 4.78
CA VAL A 25 -15.12 16.19 5.63
C VAL A 25 -15.41 14.75 6.07
N VAL A 26 -14.96 14.44 7.29
CA VAL A 26 -15.39 13.26 8.02
C VAL A 26 -16.80 13.55 8.50
N ILE A 27 -17.79 12.82 7.97
CA ILE A 27 -19.09 12.67 8.62
C ILE A 27 -19.22 11.19 8.92
N GLU A 28 -18.89 10.86 10.17
CA GLU A 28 -19.36 9.63 10.81
C GLU A 28 -20.88 9.69 10.88
N GLN A 29 -21.55 8.88 10.06
CA GLN A 29 -22.77 8.14 10.42
C GLN A 29 -23.13 7.19 9.28
N ASN A 30 -22.94 5.90 9.53
CA ASN A 30 -23.57 4.77 8.82
C ASN A 30 -23.26 4.58 7.32
N ASN A 31 -22.00 4.66 6.93
CA ASN A 31 -21.60 4.50 5.52
C ASN A 31 -21.18 3.07 5.17
N THR A 32 -22.12 2.25 4.70
CA THR A 32 -21.79 1.21 3.70
C THR A 32 -21.50 1.96 2.39
N ILE A 33 -20.25 2.36 2.19
CA ILE A 33 -19.81 2.95 0.93
C ILE A 33 -19.71 1.81 -0.08
N TYR A 34 -20.67 1.74 -0.98
CA TYR A 34 -20.54 0.95 -2.20
C TYR A 34 -19.55 1.68 -3.11
N VAL A 35 -18.26 1.33 -2.99
CA VAL A 35 -17.23 1.66 -3.98
C VAL A 35 -17.33 0.61 -5.06
N ASP A 36 -18.03 0.92 -6.16
CA ASP A 36 -17.89 0.11 -7.36
C ASP A 36 -16.66 0.57 -8.17
N GLU A 37 -16.05 -0.41 -8.84
CA GLU A 37 -14.96 -0.32 -9.81
C GLU A 37 -13.50 -0.39 -9.29
N LYS A 38 -13.02 -1.64 -9.14
CA LYS A 38 -11.65 -2.11 -9.43
C LYS A 38 -10.51 -1.12 -9.11
N GLN A 39 -10.44 -0.63 -7.87
CA GLN A 39 -9.24 0.08 -7.44
C GLN A 39 -8.03 -0.84 -7.60
N PRO A 40 -6.93 -0.39 -8.23
CA PRO A 40 -5.69 -1.16 -8.22
C PRO A 40 -5.29 -1.36 -6.76
N LEU A 41 -5.34 -2.63 -6.33
CA LEU A 41 -5.10 -3.03 -4.95
C LEU A 41 -3.65 -2.72 -4.60
N HIS A 42 -3.45 -1.62 -3.88
CA HIS A 42 -2.21 -1.28 -3.21
C HIS A 42 -2.18 -1.88 -1.80
N LEU A 43 -1.02 -1.88 -1.18
CA LEU A 43 -0.86 -2.23 0.22
C LEU A 43 -1.54 -1.20 1.13
N PRO A 44 -1.88 -1.58 2.38
CA PRO A 44 -2.47 -0.67 3.35
C PRO A 44 -1.64 0.63 3.55
N PRO A 45 -2.28 1.81 3.60
CA PRO A 45 -1.62 3.12 3.59
C PRO A 45 -1.10 3.53 4.99
N TYR A 46 -0.17 2.74 5.54
CA TYR A 46 0.43 2.99 6.87
C TYR A 46 1.83 3.60 6.82
N LEU A 47 2.41 3.75 5.64
CA LEU A 47 3.76 4.29 5.47
C LEU A 47 3.73 5.77 5.10
N VAL A 48 4.63 6.52 5.71
CA VAL A 48 4.98 7.87 5.26
C VAL A 48 5.94 7.81 4.06
N GLN A 49 5.95 8.85 3.25
CA GLN A 49 6.67 8.87 1.98
C GLN A 49 8.17 8.72 2.17
N GLU A 50 8.74 9.38 3.18
CA GLU A 50 10.18 9.35 3.48
C GLU A 50 10.63 7.91 3.74
N ARG A 51 9.93 7.20 4.63
CA ARG A 51 10.25 5.82 4.96
C ARG A 51 10.05 4.87 3.77
N ALA A 52 9.02 5.10 2.96
CA ALA A 52 8.80 4.30 1.76
C ALA A 52 9.92 4.49 0.72
N MET A 53 10.47 5.70 0.61
CA MET A 53 11.62 5.98 -0.26
C MET A 53 12.92 5.36 0.26
N GLU A 54 13.13 5.32 1.58
CA GLU A 54 14.25 4.58 2.20
C GLU A 54 14.16 3.08 1.89
N ILE A 55 12.98 2.48 2.07
CA ILE A 55 12.73 1.07 1.75
C ILE A 55 12.96 0.84 0.25
N TYR A 56 12.42 1.69 -0.61
CA TYR A 56 12.63 1.59 -2.06
C TYR A 56 14.12 1.57 -2.41
N SER A 57 14.89 2.52 -1.87
CA SER A 57 16.33 2.64 -2.14
C SER A 57 17.08 1.39 -1.67
N PHE A 58 16.80 0.93 -0.45
CA PHE A 58 17.36 -0.31 0.09
C PHE A 58 17.07 -1.52 -0.81
N LEU A 59 15.83 -1.70 -1.26
CA LEU A 59 15.44 -2.84 -2.09
C LEU A 59 16.09 -2.80 -3.48
N VAL A 60 16.29 -1.61 -4.05
CA VAL A 60 17.02 -1.43 -5.32
C VAL A 60 18.50 -1.75 -5.12
N ASP A 61 19.14 -1.16 -4.11
CA ASP A 61 20.58 -1.31 -3.86
C ASP A 61 20.97 -2.76 -3.56
N ARG A 62 20.11 -3.48 -2.83
CA ARG A 62 20.27 -4.90 -2.52
C ARG A 62 19.74 -5.83 -3.60
N LYS A 63 19.29 -5.29 -4.74
CA LYS A 63 18.81 -6.04 -5.91
C LYS A 63 17.63 -6.96 -5.61
N PHE A 64 16.83 -6.65 -4.59
CA PHE A 64 15.57 -7.35 -4.33
C PHE A 64 14.49 -6.99 -5.34
N ILE A 65 14.59 -5.80 -5.94
CA ILE A 65 13.71 -5.33 -7.02
C ILE A 65 14.54 -4.81 -8.20
N ASP A 66 13.92 -4.69 -9.38
CA ASP A 66 14.61 -4.18 -10.57
C ASP A 66 15.11 -2.75 -10.36
N ALA A 67 16.34 -2.45 -10.80
CA ALA A 67 16.92 -1.10 -10.70
C ALA A 67 16.18 -0.04 -11.53
N ASN A 68 15.38 -0.46 -12.51
CA ASN A 68 14.53 0.41 -13.31
C ASN A 68 13.08 0.47 -12.80
N THR A 69 12.78 -0.10 -11.61
CA THR A 69 11.46 -0.01 -10.99
C THR A 69 11.13 1.46 -10.77
N ASN A 70 10.03 1.94 -11.36
CA ASN A 70 9.61 3.33 -11.20
C ASN A 70 9.19 3.59 -9.74
N ALA A 71 9.84 4.55 -9.08
CA ALA A 71 9.54 4.94 -7.71
C ALA A 71 8.07 5.34 -7.50
N GLU A 72 7.42 6.02 -8.45
CA GLU A 72 6.01 6.38 -8.33
C GLU A 72 5.08 5.16 -8.31
N HIS A 73 5.41 4.13 -9.09
CA HIS A 73 4.67 2.86 -9.09
C HIS A 73 4.84 2.18 -7.75
N PHE A 74 6.08 2.12 -7.23
CA PHE A 74 6.37 1.55 -5.92
C PHE A 74 5.59 2.28 -4.81
N LEU A 75 5.67 3.61 -4.76
CA LEU A 75 4.99 4.41 -3.75
C LEU A 75 3.46 4.26 -3.82
N PHE A 76 2.89 4.17 -5.02
CA PHE A 76 1.46 3.89 -5.17
C PHE A 76 1.12 2.49 -4.63
N LEU A 77 1.87 1.46 -5.02
CA LEU A 77 1.63 0.08 -4.58
C LEU A 77 1.86 -0.12 -3.09
N PHE A 78 2.68 0.69 -2.44
CA PHE A 78 2.87 0.70 -1.00
C PHE A 78 1.83 1.56 -0.24
N GLY A 79 0.83 2.09 -0.94
CA GLY A 79 -0.27 2.85 -0.34
C GLY A 79 0.12 4.27 0.08
N VAL A 80 1.23 4.81 -0.42
CA VAL A 80 1.72 6.15 -0.07
C VAL A 80 1.11 7.22 -0.98
N LYS A 81 1.04 6.95 -2.28
CA LYS A 81 0.40 7.86 -3.25
C LYS A 81 -1.06 7.48 -3.45
N GLY A 82 -1.96 8.47 -3.36
CA GLY A 82 -3.39 8.27 -3.58
C GLY A 82 -3.82 8.23 -5.06
N VAL A 83 -2.94 8.63 -5.99
CA VAL A 83 -3.24 8.66 -7.43
C VAL A 83 -2.41 7.60 -8.14
N ALA A 84 -3.09 6.70 -8.87
CA ALA A 84 -2.43 5.64 -9.63
C ALA A 84 -1.64 6.25 -10.81
N PRO A 85 -0.36 5.89 -10.99
CA PRO A 85 0.41 6.32 -12.15
C PRO A 85 -0.13 5.68 -13.44
N LYS A 86 0.07 6.38 -14.56
CA LYS A 86 -0.28 5.85 -15.89
C LYS A 86 0.55 4.59 -16.16
N ASN A 87 -0.11 3.52 -16.61
CA ASN A 87 0.52 2.22 -16.86
C ASN A 87 1.19 1.61 -15.62
N LEU A 88 0.51 1.65 -14.47
CA LEU A 88 0.98 1.00 -13.25
C LEU A 88 1.48 -0.43 -13.51
N LYS A 89 2.68 -0.72 -13.05
CA LYS A 89 3.33 -2.03 -13.16
C LYS A 89 3.58 -2.59 -11.76
N PRO A 90 3.28 -3.87 -11.51
CA PRO A 90 3.72 -4.56 -10.30
C PRO A 90 5.23 -4.50 -10.13
N VAL A 91 5.69 -4.57 -8.89
CA VAL A 91 7.10 -4.65 -8.53
C VAL A 91 7.60 -6.07 -8.80
N ASN A 92 8.66 -6.20 -9.59
CA ASN A 92 9.29 -7.49 -9.82
C ASN A 92 10.26 -7.80 -8.68
N TRP A 93 9.95 -8.84 -7.92
CA TRP A 93 10.70 -9.30 -6.76
C TRP A 93 11.64 -10.45 -7.13
N HIS A 94 12.91 -10.29 -6.77
CA HIS A 94 13.98 -11.25 -7.07
C HIS A 94 14.34 -12.17 -5.91
N GLY A 95 13.91 -11.82 -4.70
CA GLY A 95 14.11 -12.65 -3.51
C GLY A 95 13.16 -13.86 -3.41
N THR A 96 13.24 -14.56 -2.29
CA THR A 96 12.29 -15.62 -1.94
C THR A 96 10.94 -15.03 -1.48
N GLN A 97 9.88 -15.85 -1.52
CA GLN A 97 8.58 -15.47 -0.95
C GLN A 97 8.67 -15.19 0.55
N GLN A 98 9.60 -15.85 1.25
CA GLN A 98 9.81 -15.65 2.68
C GLN A 98 10.48 -14.32 2.97
N GLN A 99 11.49 -13.94 2.17
CA GLN A 99 12.10 -12.60 2.25
C GLN A 99 11.06 -11.50 2.00
N LEU A 100 10.19 -11.65 0.98
CA LEU A 100 9.11 -10.70 0.72
C LEU A 100 8.15 -10.59 1.91
N ARG A 101 7.75 -11.74 2.49
CA ARG A 101 6.93 -11.76 3.70
C ARG A 101 7.57 -10.97 4.84
N THR A 102 8.85 -11.21 5.09
CA THR A 102 9.59 -10.54 6.17
C THR A 102 9.70 -9.04 5.94
N VAL A 103 10.01 -8.60 4.72
CA VAL A 103 10.01 -7.17 4.37
C VAL A 103 8.66 -6.54 4.68
N LEU A 104 7.55 -7.16 4.24
CA LEU A 104 6.21 -6.62 4.47
C LEU A 104 5.83 -6.63 5.96
N GLN A 105 6.15 -7.69 6.70
CA GLN A 105 5.89 -7.77 8.13
C GLN A 105 6.65 -6.69 8.91
N LEU A 106 7.92 -6.46 8.58
CA LEU A 106 8.74 -5.43 9.23
C LEU A 106 8.31 -4.02 8.82
N THR A 107 7.94 -3.85 7.55
CA THR A 107 7.39 -2.58 7.02
C THR A 107 6.12 -2.17 7.78
N PHE A 108 5.26 -3.13 8.12
CA PHE A 108 4.00 -2.90 8.81
C PHE A 108 4.01 -3.40 10.26
N GLU A 109 5.19 -3.49 10.90
CA GLU A 109 5.33 -4.08 12.24
C GLU A 109 4.42 -3.39 13.26
N THR A 110 4.50 -2.05 13.36
CA THR A 110 3.72 -1.27 14.31
C THR A 110 2.19 -1.46 14.16
N PRO A 111 1.58 -1.31 12.97
CA PRO A 111 0.14 -1.54 12.84
C PRO A 111 -0.27 -3.01 13.00
N LEU A 112 0.60 -3.97 12.70
CA LEU A 112 0.37 -5.39 12.98
C LEU A 112 0.37 -5.68 14.49
N GLU A 113 1.35 -5.17 15.23
CA GLU A 113 1.45 -5.31 16.69
C GLU A 113 0.25 -4.68 17.41
N ARG A 114 -0.18 -3.49 16.96
CA ARG A 114 -1.35 -2.78 17.47
C ARG A 114 -2.69 -3.40 17.05
N LYS A 115 -2.66 -4.45 16.19
CA LYS A 115 -3.84 -5.11 15.62
C LYS A 115 -4.77 -4.17 14.83
N SER A 116 -4.28 -3.00 14.41
CA SER A 116 -4.99 -2.09 13.52
C SER A 116 -4.95 -2.57 12.06
N LEU A 117 -3.99 -3.44 11.75
CA LEU A 117 -3.86 -4.11 10.47
C LEU A 117 -3.73 -5.62 10.69
N ARG A 118 -4.40 -6.43 9.85
CA ARG A 118 -4.19 -7.88 9.86
C ARG A 118 -3.26 -8.27 8.73
N LEU A 119 -2.42 -9.26 8.99
CA LEU A 119 -1.51 -9.79 7.96
C LEU A 119 -2.27 -10.36 6.75
N ALA A 120 -3.48 -10.89 6.97
CA ALA A 120 -4.37 -11.35 5.90
C ALA A 120 -4.75 -10.23 4.91
N ASP A 121 -4.87 -8.98 5.38
CA ASP A 121 -5.19 -7.82 4.53
C ASP A 121 -4.00 -7.48 3.61
N ILE A 122 -2.77 -7.61 4.13
CA ILE A 122 -1.53 -7.49 3.33
C ILE A 122 -1.48 -8.63 2.31
N GLU A 123 -1.64 -9.89 2.76
CA GLU A 123 -1.57 -11.08 1.92
C GLU A 123 -2.57 -11.05 0.75
N ARG A 124 -3.75 -10.48 0.97
CA ARG A 124 -4.76 -10.29 -0.08
C ARG A 124 -4.29 -9.36 -1.21
N ASN A 125 -3.48 -8.34 -0.90
CA ASN A 125 -3.09 -7.31 -1.86
C ASN A 125 -1.75 -7.62 -2.55
N VAL A 126 -0.91 -8.47 -1.94
CA VAL A 126 0.41 -8.86 -2.47
C VAL A 126 0.37 -9.37 -3.92
N PRO A 127 -0.56 -10.24 -4.34
CA PRO A 127 -0.69 -10.70 -5.74
C PRO A 127 -0.86 -9.60 -6.80
N PHE A 128 -1.34 -8.42 -6.37
CA PHE A 128 -1.55 -7.26 -7.25
C PHE A 128 -0.35 -6.32 -7.26
N CYS A 129 0.43 -6.33 -6.19
CA CYS A 129 1.58 -5.46 -6.01
C CYS A 129 2.89 -6.06 -6.53
N PHE A 130 3.05 -7.39 -6.48
CA PHE A 130 4.32 -8.04 -6.75
C PHE A 130 4.24 -9.15 -7.81
N LEU A 131 5.34 -9.32 -8.52
CA LEU A 131 5.67 -10.51 -9.30
C LEU A 131 6.89 -11.17 -8.66
N ILE A 132 7.00 -12.49 -8.70
CA ILE A 132 8.22 -13.21 -8.33
C ILE A 132 8.76 -13.89 -9.57
N LYS A 133 9.99 -13.53 -9.96
CA LYS A 133 10.62 -14.02 -11.20
C LYS A 133 9.69 -13.81 -12.41
N GLY A 134 9.07 -12.62 -12.49
CA GLY A 134 8.13 -12.25 -13.56
C GLY A 134 6.74 -12.93 -13.52
N LYS A 135 6.47 -13.79 -12.54
CA LYS A 135 5.17 -14.49 -12.40
C LYS A 135 4.34 -13.87 -11.27
N LYS A 136 3.01 -13.83 -11.44
CA LYS A 136 2.11 -13.42 -10.36
C LYS A 136 2.26 -14.34 -9.16
N ILE A 137 2.43 -13.74 -7.99
CA ILE A 137 2.38 -14.44 -6.72
C ILE A 137 0.92 -14.71 -6.34
N THR A 138 0.63 -15.90 -5.80
CA THR A 138 -0.71 -16.25 -5.31
C THR A 138 -0.83 -16.10 -3.80
N SER A 139 0.26 -16.32 -3.07
CA SER A 139 0.34 -16.22 -1.61
C SER A 139 1.78 -15.96 -1.17
N LEU A 140 1.94 -15.34 0.00
CA LEU A 140 3.22 -15.31 0.70
C LEU A 140 3.58 -16.70 1.23
N ALA A 141 4.86 -16.94 1.49
CA ALA A 141 5.31 -18.17 2.14
C ALA A 141 4.72 -18.27 3.55
N LYS A 142 4.59 -19.51 4.06
CA LYS A 142 4.35 -19.73 5.49
C LYS A 142 5.59 -19.27 6.26
N GLN A 143 5.37 -18.70 7.45
CA GLN A 143 6.47 -18.26 8.30
C GLN A 143 7.41 -19.42 8.61
N THR A 144 8.67 -19.28 8.21
CA THR A 144 9.77 -20.19 8.52
C THR A 144 10.90 -19.42 9.18
N LYS A 145 11.64 -20.10 10.06
CA LYS A 145 12.93 -19.60 10.56
C LYS A 145 13.99 -19.90 9.52
N GLU A 146 13.99 -19.12 8.44
CA GLU A 146 15.06 -19.15 7.45
C GLU A 146 16.22 -18.31 7.98
N LEU A 147 17.39 -18.94 8.14
CA LEU A 147 18.64 -18.26 8.49
C LEU A 147 19.41 -18.06 7.19
N SER A 148 19.51 -16.83 6.72
CA SER A 148 20.32 -16.44 5.56
C SER A 148 20.88 -15.04 5.76
N ALA A 149 22.02 -14.76 5.14
CA ALA A 149 22.67 -13.46 5.21
C ALA A 149 21.74 -12.34 4.72
N GLU A 150 20.96 -12.60 3.67
CA GLU A 150 19.98 -11.67 3.12
C GLU A 150 18.84 -11.37 4.11
N MET A 151 18.39 -12.36 4.88
CA MET A 151 17.37 -12.17 5.92
C MET A 151 17.89 -11.34 7.08
N ASP A 152 19.16 -11.52 7.44
CA ASP A 152 19.83 -10.70 8.45
C ASP A 152 19.99 -9.26 7.95
N GLU A 153 20.37 -9.06 6.69
CA GLU A 153 20.45 -7.72 6.08
C GLU A 153 19.09 -7.00 6.09
N ILE A 154 18.01 -7.69 5.69
CA ILE A 154 16.65 -7.14 5.77
C ILE A 154 16.34 -6.75 7.22
N THR A 155 16.52 -7.68 8.15
CA THR A 155 16.18 -7.45 9.57
C THR A 155 16.96 -6.28 10.14
N ASN A 156 18.25 -6.18 9.83
CA ASN A 156 19.11 -5.09 10.28
C ASN A 156 18.66 -3.74 9.74
N PHE A 157 18.32 -3.64 8.45
CA PHE A 157 17.82 -2.39 7.86
C PHE A 157 16.53 -1.88 8.54
N PHE A 158 15.61 -2.78 8.89
CA PHE A 158 14.36 -2.38 9.55
C PHE A 158 14.49 -2.12 11.05
N ARG A 159 15.50 -2.71 11.71
CA ARG A 159 15.73 -2.56 13.17
C ARG A 159 16.75 -1.48 13.54
N GLN A 160 17.56 -1.01 12.59
CA GLN A 160 18.39 0.18 12.78
C GLN A 160 17.46 1.38 12.91
N LYS A 161 17.21 1.80 14.17
CA LYS A 161 16.49 3.02 14.54
C LYS A 161 17.48 4.04 15.09
#